data_AF-A0A6B3GS45-F1
#
_entry.id   AF-A0A6B3GS45-F1
#
_cell.length_a   1.000
_cell.length_b   1.000
_cell.length_c   1.000
_cell.angle_alpha   90.00
_cell.angle_beta   90.00
_cell.angle_gamma   90.00
#
_symmetry.space_group_name_H-M   'P 1'
#
loop_
_entity.id
_entity.type
_entity.pdbx_description
1 polymer ?
#
loop_
_entity_poly.entity_id
_entity_poly.type
_entity_poly.pdbx_seq_one_letter_code
_entity_poly.pdbx_strand_id
1 'polypeptide(L)'
;AQAEARILMLSSNNILKPADGRPVTMPTQDMVLGLFFLTTDDEGRDVKGADRAFGSTAEATMAFDARELSLQAKVDIRFPVGTMPPRGWVPPVAEEGEPEYQPGDTFRLRTTLGRALFNELLPEDYP
;
A
#
# COMPACT_ATOMS: atom_id res chain seq x y z
N ALA A 1 -28.20 10.14 -28.71
CA ALA A 1 -27.40 11.21 -28.10
C ALA A 1 -27.14 11.02 -26.60
N GLN A 2 -28.11 11.24 -25.68
CA GLN A 2 -27.83 11.19 -24.22
C GLN A 2 -27.38 9.81 -23.71
N ALA A 3 -28.04 8.74 -24.17
CA ALA A 3 -27.65 7.37 -23.82
C ALA A 3 -26.25 7.02 -24.34
N GLU A 4 -25.91 7.44 -25.56
CA GLU A 4 -24.59 7.22 -26.16
C GLU A 4 -23.50 7.99 -25.43
N ALA A 5 -23.77 9.24 -25.05
CA ALA A 5 -22.83 10.03 -24.26
C ALA A 5 -22.52 9.36 -22.92
N ARG A 6 -23.55 8.82 -22.25
CA ARG A 6 -23.38 8.16 -20.94
C ARG A 6 -22.72 6.79 -21.03
N ILE A 7 -22.94 6.04 -22.10
CA ILE A 7 -22.42 4.67 -22.23
C ILE A 7 -21.06 4.65 -22.94
N LEU A 8 -20.93 5.37 -24.05
CA LEU A 8 -19.76 5.28 -24.94
C LEU A 8 -18.77 6.42 -24.74
N MET A 9 -19.23 7.62 -24.39
CA MET A 9 -18.37 8.82 -24.29
C MET A 9 -18.03 9.21 -22.84
N LEU A 10 -18.48 8.45 -21.85
CA LEU A 10 -18.17 8.73 -20.45
C LEU A 10 -16.68 8.46 -20.19
N SER A 11 -15.98 9.41 -19.56
CA SER A 11 -14.53 9.31 -19.31
C SER A 11 -14.13 8.09 -18.48
N SER A 12 -14.94 7.72 -17.49
CA SER A 12 -14.74 6.52 -16.65
C SER A 12 -14.73 5.21 -17.44
N ASN A 13 -15.40 5.17 -18.60
CA ASN A 13 -15.43 4.00 -19.49
C ASN A 13 -14.29 4.02 -20.52
N ASN A 14 -13.55 5.14 -20.64
CA ASN A 14 -12.52 5.37 -21.66
C ASN A 14 -11.13 5.55 -21.04
N ILE A 15 -10.80 4.73 -20.04
CA ILE A 15 -9.53 4.83 -19.31
C ILE A 15 -8.34 4.17 -20.04
N LEU A 16 -8.58 3.38 -21.09
CA LEU A 16 -7.56 2.69 -21.89
C LEU A 16 -7.45 3.29 -23.29
N LYS A 17 -6.25 3.26 -23.87
CA LYS A 17 -6.01 3.59 -25.27
C LYS A 17 -6.61 2.50 -26.17
N PRO A 18 -7.45 2.84 -27.16
CA PRO A 18 -8.01 1.85 -28.08
C PRO A 18 -6.95 1.14 -28.93
N ALA A 19 -5.80 1.79 -29.17
CA ALA A 19 -4.76 1.29 -30.06
C ALA A 19 -3.90 0.17 -29.44
N ASP A 20 -3.56 0.28 -28.16
CA ASP A 20 -2.59 -0.61 -27.50
C ASP A 20 -3.03 -1.10 -26.11
N GLY A 21 -4.22 -0.71 -25.65
CA GLY A 21 -4.78 -1.11 -24.35
C GLY A 21 -4.11 -0.49 -23.14
N ARG A 22 -3.12 0.42 -23.32
CA ARG A 22 -2.45 1.05 -22.18
C ARG A 22 -3.35 2.07 -21.51
N PRO A 23 -3.32 2.20 -20.17
CA PRO A 23 -4.10 3.22 -19.48
C PRO A 23 -3.68 4.63 -19.90
N VAL A 24 -4.66 5.49 -20.18
CA VAL A 24 -4.48 6.91 -20.49
C VAL A 24 -4.54 7.74 -19.22
N THR A 25 -5.40 7.35 -18.29
CA THR A 25 -5.67 8.06 -17.04
C THR A 25 -4.71 7.62 -15.93
N MET A 26 -3.41 7.58 -16.23
CA MET A 26 -2.38 7.31 -15.23
C MET A 26 -1.99 8.59 -14.47
N PRO A 27 -1.53 8.46 -13.21
CA PRO A 27 -0.87 9.55 -12.51
C PRO A 27 0.27 10.16 -13.34
N THR A 28 0.39 11.48 -13.35
CA THR A 28 1.46 12.23 -14.05
C THR A 28 2.15 13.21 -13.10
N GLN A 29 3.38 13.61 -13.45
CA GLN A 29 4.18 14.65 -12.79
C GLN A 29 4.08 14.63 -11.26
N ASP A 30 3.35 15.57 -10.67
CA ASP A 30 3.26 15.77 -9.22
C ASP A 30 2.65 14.57 -8.49
N MET A 31 1.68 13.88 -9.10
CA MET A 31 1.14 12.66 -8.50
C MET A 31 2.19 11.56 -8.45
N VAL A 32 2.97 11.38 -9.51
CA VAL A 32 4.05 10.38 -9.55
C VAL A 32 5.14 10.74 -8.53
N LEU A 33 5.51 12.02 -8.43
CA LEU A 33 6.48 12.50 -7.45
C LEU A 33 6.00 12.27 -6.01
N GLY A 34 4.73 12.56 -5.73
CA GLY A 34 4.14 12.32 -4.42
C GLY A 34 4.11 10.85 -4.05
N LEU A 35 3.67 9.98 -4.96
CA LEU A 35 3.68 8.53 -4.76
C LEU A 35 5.10 7.98 -4.59
N PHE A 36 6.06 8.48 -5.38
CA PHE A 36 7.46 8.11 -5.24
C PHE A 36 7.98 8.49 -3.85
N PHE A 37 7.83 9.75 -3.44
CA PHE A 37 8.23 10.21 -2.11
C PHE A 37 7.57 9.40 -0.98
N LEU A 38 6.28 9.09 -1.11
CA LEU A 38 5.54 8.32 -0.11
C LEU A 38 6.06 6.87 0.01
N THR A 39 6.40 6.24 -1.12
CA THR A 39 6.77 4.81 -1.17
C THR A 39 8.27 4.55 -1.06
N THR A 40 9.12 5.58 -1.20
CA THR A 40 10.57 5.47 -0.97
C THR A 40 10.85 5.15 0.50
N ASP A 41 11.68 4.14 0.74
CA ASP A 41 12.32 3.92 2.03
C ASP A 41 13.63 4.68 2.10
N ASP A 42 13.96 5.15 3.29
CA ASP A 42 15.19 5.90 3.49
C ASP A 42 16.32 4.98 4.00
N GLU A 43 16.77 4.07 3.13
CA GLU A 43 17.87 3.16 3.47
C GLU A 43 19.18 3.95 3.68
N GLY A 44 19.62 4.03 4.94
CA GLY A 44 20.90 4.63 5.30
C GLY A 44 20.86 6.07 5.82
N ARG A 45 19.69 6.70 5.95
CA ARG A 45 19.53 7.95 6.71
C ARG A 45 18.90 7.67 8.08
N ASP A 46 19.37 8.38 9.10
CA ASP A 46 18.76 8.37 10.43
C ASP A 46 17.41 9.10 10.35
N VAL A 47 16.34 8.32 10.18
CA VAL A 47 14.96 8.80 10.11
C VAL A 47 14.25 8.53 11.41
N LYS A 48 13.49 9.52 11.86
CA LYS A 48 12.80 9.45 13.15
C LYS A 48 11.82 8.28 13.19
N GLY A 49 11.91 7.49 14.25
CA GLY A 49 10.99 6.38 14.51
C GLY A 49 11.27 5.12 13.71
N ALA A 50 12.45 4.99 13.09
CA ALA A 50 12.91 3.73 12.52
C ALA A 50 12.93 2.59 13.56
N ASP A 51 12.78 1.36 13.07
CA ASP A 51 12.83 0.12 13.85
C ASP A 51 11.75 -0.02 14.94
N ARG A 52 10.74 0.86 14.93
CA ARG A 52 9.56 0.73 15.79
C ARG A 52 8.61 -0.33 15.23
N ALA A 53 7.83 -0.92 16.13
CA ALA A 53 6.72 -1.81 15.79
C ALA A 53 5.39 -1.16 16.20
N PHE A 54 4.39 -1.30 15.34
CA PHE A 54 3.04 -0.77 15.55
C PHE A 54 2.00 -1.89 15.43
N GLY A 55 0.97 -1.82 16.27
CA GLY A 55 -0.14 -2.77 16.30
C GLY A 55 -1.16 -2.56 15.18
N SER A 56 -1.15 -1.40 14.51
CA SER A 56 -2.02 -1.07 13.37
C SER A 56 -1.45 0.09 12.53
N THR A 57 -1.97 0.29 11.32
CA THR A 57 -1.65 1.47 10.50
C THR A 57 -2.10 2.77 11.17
N ALA A 58 -3.25 2.78 11.84
CA ALA A 58 -3.76 3.93 12.60
C ALA A 58 -2.80 4.37 13.72
N GLU A 59 -2.17 3.43 14.43
CA GLU A 59 -1.18 3.75 15.47
C GLU A 59 0.08 4.38 14.88
N ALA A 60 0.55 3.87 13.74
CA ALA A 60 1.66 4.47 13.02
C ALA A 60 1.31 5.90 12.53
N THR A 61 0.09 6.14 12.07
CA THR A 61 -0.40 7.48 11.71
C THR A 61 -0.40 8.42 12.92
N MET A 62 -0.85 7.97 14.09
CA MET A 62 -0.77 8.79 15.32
C MET A 62 0.68 9.16 15.68
N ALA A 63 1.62 8.23 15.52
CA ALA A 63 3.04 8.51 15.74
C ALA A 63 3.61 9.50 14.72
N PHE A 64 3.15 9.44 13.48
CA PHE A 64 3.49 10.42 12.44
C PHE A 64 2.93 11.80 12.78
N ASP A 65 1.68 11.90 13.20
CA ASP A 65 1.03 13.15 13.62
C ASP A 65 1.72 13.79 14.84
N ALA A 66 2.18 12.96 15.78
CA ALA A 66 3.02 13.38 16.92
C ALA A 66 4.44 13.81 16.50
N ARG A 67 4.76 13.75 15.20
CA ARG A 67 6.09 13.99 14.62
C ARG A 67 7.15 13.07 15.18
N GLU A 68 6.80 11.85 15.61
CA GLU A 68 7.72 10.86 16.14
C GLU A 68 8.12 9.77 15.15
N LEU A 69 7.42 9.72 14.02
CA LEU A 69 7.66 8.78 12.93
C LEU A 69 7.78 9.56 11.62
N SER A 70 8.68 9.13 10.73
CA SER A 70 8.75 9.58 9.34
C SER A 70 7.97 8.63 8.42
N LEU A 71 7.36 9.13 7.34
CA LEU A 71 6.67 8.31 6.33
C LEU A 71 7.59 7.25 5.70
N GLN A 72 8.89 7.55 5.61
CA GLN A 72 9.91 6.73 4.95
C GLN A 72 10.70 5.84 5.95
N ALA A 73 10.35 5.89 7.24
CA ALA A 73 10.98 5.08 8.27
C ALA A 73 10.57 3.60 8.12
N LYS A 74 11.56 2.70 8.16
CA LYS A 74 11.34 1.25 8.20
C LYS A 74 10.80 0.85 9.56
N VAL A 75 9.60 0.29 9.58
CA VAL A 75 8.86 -0.09 10.79
C VAL A 75 8.12 -1.39 10.57
N ASP A 76 7.83 -2.10 11.65
CA ASP A 76 7.06 -3.34 11.62
C ASP A 76 5.59 -3.03 11.91
N ILE A 77 4.72 -3.19 10.92
CA ILE A 77 3.28 -2.88 11.05
C ILE A 77 2.48 -4.17 10.96
N ARG A 78 1.50 -4.33 11.84
CA ARG A 78 0.45 -5.36 11.70
C ARG A 78 -0.67 -4.85 10.80
N PHE A 79 -0.96 -5.63 9.76
CA PHE A 79 -2.06 -5.35 8.83
C PHE A 79 -3.37 -6.00 9.31
N PRO A 80 -4.53 -5.38 9.00
CA PRO A 80 -5.83 -5.89 9.42
C PRO A 80 -6.21 -7.19 8.67
N VAL A 81 -7.25 -7.85 9.19
CA VAL A 81 -7.87 -9.02 8.57
C VAL A 81 -8.36 -8.66 7.17
N GLY A 82 -8.09 -9.54 6.20
CA GLY A 82 -8.52 -9.36 4.80
C GLY A 82 -7.53 -8.63 3.91
N THR A 83 -6.44 -8.05 4.44
CA THR A 83 -5.35 -7.54 3.60
C THR A 83 -4.54 -8.70 3.04
N MET A 84 -4.27 -8.68 1.72
CA MET A 84 -3.45 -9.70 1.08
C MET A 84 -1.95 -9.40 1.30
N PRO A 85 -1.13 -10.38 1.71
CA PRO A 85 0.30 -10.19 1.86
C PRO A 85 1.01 -10.11 0.49
N PRO A 86 2.20 -9.50 0.44
CA PRO A 86 2.93 -9.36 -0.80
C PRO A 86 3.36 -10.73 -1.35
N ARG A 87 3.51 -10.80 -2.67
CA ARG A 87 3.94 -12.03 -3.34
C ARG A 87 5.29 -12.50 -2.78
N GLY A 88 5.36 -13.77 -2.39
CA GLY A 88 6.58 -14.36 -1.81
C GLY A 88 6.79 -14.07 -0.32
N TRP A 89 5.83 -13.42 0.35
CA TRP A 89 5.80 -13.39 1.81
C TRP A 89 5.58 -14.80 2.35
N VAL A 90 6.39 -15.18 3.33
CA VAL A 90 6.32 -16.48 3.99
C VAL A 90 5.82 -16.25 5.42
N PRO A 91 4.74 -16.92 5.84
CA PRO A 91 4.26 -16.81 7.21
C PRO A 91 5.31 -17.33 8.20
N PRO A 92 5.42 -16.72 9.40
CA PRO A 92 6.30 -17.24 10.43
C PRO A 92 5.85 -18.65 10.81
N VAL A 93 6.74 -19.61 10.66
CA VAL A 93 6.49 -21.00 11.04
C VAL A 93 6.70 -21.10 12.56
N ALA A 94 5.72 -21.63 13.30
CA ALA A 94 5.92 -21.96 14.71
C ALA A 94 6.97 -23.09 14.82
N GLU A 95 7.77 -23.10 15.89
CA GLU A 95 8.92 -24.01 16.07
C GLU A 95 8.60 -25.52 15.93
N GLU A 96 7.32 -25.92 15.96
CA GLU A 96 6.85 -27.30 15.76
C GLU A 96 5.52 -27.43 14.97
N GLY A 97 5.36 -26.77 13.82
CA GLY A 97 4.12 -26.92 13.03
C GLY A 97 4.12 -26.42 11.59
N GLU A 98 3.11 -26.85 10.83
CA GLU A 98 2.75 -26.29 9.53
C GLU A 98 2.50 -24.77 9.65
N PRO A 99 2.73 -23.97 8.58
CA PRO A 99 2.50 -22.53 8.62
C PRO A 99 1.03 -22.20 8.97
N GLU A 100 0.84 -21.48 10.08
CA GLU A 100 -0.48 -21.13 10.66
C GLU A 100 -1.06 -19.85 10.03
N TYR A 101 -1.02 -19.73 8.70
CA TYR A 101 -1.61 -18.58 8.00
C TYR A 101 -2.74 -19.03 7.08
N GLN A 102 -3.94 -18.53 7.36
CA GLN A 102 -5.07 -18.63 6.45
C GLN A 102 -5.29 -17.26 5.77
N PRO A 103 -5.66 -17.24 4.48
CA PRO A 103 -6.04 -15.99 3.82
C PRO A 103 -7.13 -15.27 4.61
N GLY A 104 -6.82 -14.05 5.07
CA GLY A 104 -7.67 -13.29 5.98
C GLY A 104 -7.06 -13.07 7.36
N ASP A 105 -6.08 -13.87 7.78
CA ASP A 105 -5.40 -13.65 9.06
C ASP A 105 -4.53 -12.39 9.05
N THR A 106 -4.34 -11.81 10.23
CA THR A 106 -3.44 -10.65 10.38
C THR A 106 -1.99 -11.09 10.18
N PHE A 107 -1.21 -10.33 9.43
CA PHE A 107 0.22 -10.54 9.30
C PHE A 107 1.01 -9.30 9.69
N ARG A 108 2.29 -9.50 9.99
CA ARG A 108 3.25 -8.41 10.22
C ARG A 108 4.18 -8.31 9.03
N LEU A 109 4.43 -7.08 8.60
CA LEU A 109 5.35 -6.79 7.51
C LEU A 109 6.26 -5.63 7.88
N ARG A 110 7.54 -5.81 7.61
CA ARG A 110 8.55 -4.77 7.72
C ARG A 110 8.48 -3.87 6.50
N THR A 111 7.90 -2.69 6.67
CA THR A 111 7.61 -1.75 5.57
C THR A 111 7.75 -0.31 6.06
N THR A 112 7.27 0.66 5.29
CA THR A 112 7.16 2.06 5.72
C THR A 112 5.70 2.44 5.90
N LEU A 113 5.42 3.47 6.72
CA LEU A 113 4.06 3.99 6.84
C LEU A 113 3.53 4.46 5.48
N GLY A 114 4.36 5.10 4.66
CA GLY A 114 3.93 5.55 3.35
C GLY A 114 3.55 4.42 2.40
N ARG A 115 4.25 3.27 2.42
CA ARG A 115 3.84 2.08 1.66
C ARG A 115 2.55 1.46 2.20
N ALA A 116 2.35 1.48 3.53
CA ALA A 116 1.10 0.99 4.11
C ALA A 116 -0.10 1.84 3.65
N LEU A 117 0.01 3.17 3.74
CA LEU A 117 -1.02 4.11 3.28
C LEU A 117 -1.27 4.00 1.78
N PHE A 118 -0.23 3.76 0.98
CA PHE A 118 -0.39 3.55 -0.46
C PHE A 118 -1.24 2.32 -0.78
N ASN A 119 -1.03 1.21 -0.06
CA ASN A 119 -1.75 -0.04 -0.32
C ASN A 119 -3.20 -0.01 0.19
N GLU A 120 -3.54 0.84 1.16
CA GLU A 120 -4.94 1.06 1.56
C GLU A 120 -5.81 1.66 0.44
N LEU A 121 -5.19 2.27 -0.59
CA LEU A 121 -5.88 2.80 -1.76
C LEU A 121 -6.12 1.74 -2.84
N LEU A 122 -5.50 0.58 -2.72
CA LEU A 122 -5.67 -0.53 -3.64
C LEU A 122 -6.85 -1.41 -3.19
N PRO A 123 -7.44 -2.20 -4.11
CA PRO A 123 -8.43 -3.20 -3.74
C PRO A 123 -7.92 -4.18 -2.67
N GLU A 124 -8.80 -4.66 -1.79
CA GLU A 124 -8.45 -5.59 -0.71
C GLU A 124 -7.87 -6.92 -1.22
N ASP A 125 -8.23 -7.31 -2.45
CA ASP A 125 -7.73 -8.49 -3.16
C ASP A 125 -6.43 -8.23 -3.93
N TYR A 126 -5.78 -7.08 -3.73
CA TYR A 126 -4.50 -6.75 -4.33
C TYR A 126 -3.34 -7.01 -3.34
N PRO A 127 -2.25 -7.70 -3.76
CA PRO A 127 -1.13 -8.07 -2.90
C PRO A 127 -0.16 -6.92 -2.60
#